data_AF-A0A8T1TMT2-F1
#
_entry.id   AF-A0A8T1TMT2-F1
#
_cell.length_a   1.000
_cell.length_b   1.000
_cell.length_c   1.000
_cell.angle_alpha   90.00
_cell.angle_beta   90.00
_cell.angle_gamma   90.00
#
_symmetry.space_group_name_H-M   'P 1'
#
loop_
_entity.id
_entity.type
_entity.pdbx_description
1 polymer ?
#
loop_
_entity_poly.entity_id
_entity_poly.type
_entity_poly.pdbx_seq_one_letter_code
_entity_poly.pdbx_strand_id
1 'polypeptide(L)'
;LSWTFPSLDTEAAKIKLEVRQVDFNSLSAVDIKPSDKVDAAFWCMGTTRKDAGSADTFRKVDLEYVIKSAEVSKAADVPYMDLLTSQVEDKVQHMKFQRTSIFRHGMLQRGDMLQGTEKMFGWMIPGGYQITMKAVAKGMISVYESDAEGLEEWSHADLKRIE
;
A
#
# COMPACT_ATOMS: atom_id res chain seq x y z
N LEU A 1 -13.80 20.17 -7.07
CA LEU A 1 -13.29 19.51 -5.85
C LEU A 1 -14.47 18.87 -5.11
N SER A 2 -14.97 17.72 -5.55
CA SER A 2 -16.12 17.09 -4.88
C SER A 2 -16.34 15.64 -5.32
N TRP A 3 -15.50 14.69 -4.87
CA TRP A 3 -15.86 13.26 -4.90
C TRP A 3 -15.22 12.52 -3.72
N THR A 4 -15.83 12.74 -2.55
CA THR A 4 -16.18 11.78 -1.48
C THR A 4 -15.25 10.58 -1.14
N PHE A 5 -14.26 10.82 -0.28
CA PHE A 5 -14.19 10.12 1.01
C PHE A 5 -15.28 10.72 1.93
N PRO A 6 -15.85 10.01 2.94
CA PRO A 6 -16.72 10.65 3.93
C PRO A 6 -16.00 11.92 4.38
N SER A 7 -16.65 13.07 4.20
CA SER A 7 -16.08 14.42 4.28
C SER A 7 -14.88 14.40 5.22
N LEU A 8 -13.66 14.33 4.64
CA LEU A 8 -12.46 14.24 5.43
C LEU A 8 -12.45 15.52 6.22
N ASP A 9 -12.83 15.45 7.50
CA ASP A 9 -12.85 16.59 8.38
C ASP A 9 -11.39 17.00 8.49
N THR A 10 -11.00 17.95 7.66
CA THR A 10 -9.62 18.37 7.49
C THR A 10 -9.06 18.91 8.78
N GLU A 11 -9.91 19.43 9.67
CA GLU A 11 -9.50 19.91 10.98
C GLU A 11 -9.30 18.74 11.95
N ALA A 12 -10.23 17.78 12.00
CA ALA A 12 -10.02 16.55 12.78
C ALA A 12 -8.83 15.72 12.28
N ALA A 13 -8.59 15.70 10.97
CA ALA A 13 -7.46 15.02 10.36
C ALA A 13 -6.14 15.68 10.77
N LYS A 14 -6.05 17.03 10.78
CA LYS A 14 -4.85 17.74 11.25
C LYS A 14 -4.51 17.44 12.71
N ILE A 15 -5.51 17.15 13.55
CA ILE A 15 -5.30 16.82 14.97
C ILE A 15 -4.82 15.38 15.15
N LYS A 16 -5.25 14.46 14.29
CA LYS A 16 -4.93 13.01 14.38
C LYS A 16 -3.76 12.57 13.50
N LEU A 17 -3.34 13.40 12.55
CA LEU A 17 -2.29 13.10 11.58
C LEU A 17 -0.95 13.67 12.03
N GLU A 18 0.00 12.77 12.29
CA GLU A 18 1.41 13.12 12.38
C GLU A 18 2.10 12.87 11.03
N VAL A 19 2.83 13.86 10.51
CA VAL A 19 3.61 13.72 9.28
C VAL A 19 5.09 13.73 9.64
N ARG A 20 5.79 12.63 9.35
CA ARG A 20 7.23 12.49 9.57
C ARG A 20 7.95 12.45 8.23
N GLN A 21 8.98 13.28 8.09
CA GLN A 21 9.90 13.19 6.96
C GLN A 21 10.91 12.09 7.26
N VAL A 22 11.04 11.11 6.34
CA VAL A 22 11.89 9.93 6.50
C VAL A 22 12.79 9.76 5.28
N ASP A 23 14.05 9.42 5.49
CA ASP A 23 14.96 8.97 4.42
C ASP A 23 14.98 7.45 4.36
N PHE A 24 14.37 6.89 3.32
CA PHE A 24 14.30 5.44 3.10
C PHE A 24 15.67 4.79 2.84
N ASN A 25 16.71 5.55 2.49
CA ASN A 25 18.06 5.02 2.37
C ASN A 25 18.71 4.71 3.72
N SER A 26 18.22 5.35 4.79
CA SER A 26 18.76 5.22 6.15
C SER A 26 17.70 4.84 7.17
N LEU A 27 16.63 4.18 6.73
CA LEU A 27 15.50 3.78 7.59
C LEU A 27 15.96 2.85 8.71
N SER A 28 15.58 3.18 9.96
CA SER A 28 15.99 2.45 11.15
C SER A 28 15.00 2.58 12.31
N ALA A 29 15.34 2.00 13.47
CA ALA A 29 14.50 2.01 14.67
C ALA A 29 14.24 3.42 15.26
N VAL A 30 14.90 4.47 14.76
CA VAL A 30 14.56 5.85 15.16
C VAL A 30 13.34 6.39 14.42
N ASP A 31 12.96 5.78 13.29
CA ASP A 31 11.85 6.25 12.44
C ASP A 31 10.52 5.63 12.87
N ILE A 32 10.54 4.37 13.33
CA ILE A 32 9.40 3.66 13.90
C ILE A 32 9.82 3.08 15.25
N LYS A 33 9.23 3.59 16.33
CA LYS A 33 9.60 3.21 17.71
C LYS A 33 8.48 2.42 18.37
N PRO A 34 8.78 1.48 19.27
CA PRO A 34 7.75 0.85 20.11
C PRO A 34 6.89 1.86 20.89
N SER A 35 7.46 3.02 21.24
CA SER A 35 6.74 4.10 21.92
C SER A 35 5.65 4.76 21.08
N ASP A 36 5.71 4.61 19.74
CA ASP A 36 4.68 5.13 18.83
C ASP A 36 3.38 4.33 18.93
N LYS A 37 3.41 3.10 19.49
CA LYS A 37 2.24 2.23 19.69
C LYS A 37 1.42 2.06 18.42
N VAL A 38 2.10 1.73 17.32
CA VAL A 38 1.48 1.54 16.02
C VAL A 38 0.87 0.14 15.93
N ASP A 39 -0.45 0.07 15.75
CA ASP A 39 -1.17 -1.20 15.62
C ASP A 39 -1.15 -1.77 14.19
N ALA A 40 -0.92 -0.92 13.19
CA ALA A 40 -0.97 -1.30 11.78
C ALA A 40 -0.03 -0.46 10.92
N ALA A 41 0.64 -1.12 9.98
CA ALA A 41 1.42 -0.47 8.92
C ALA A 41 0.82 -0.79 7.55
N PHE A 42 0.48 0.25 6.79
CA PHE A 42 -0.03 0.12 5.42
C PHE A 42 1.01 0.58 4.42
N TRP A 43 1.42 -0.31 3.52
CA TRP A 43 2.44 -0.02 2.53
C TRP A 43 1.83 0.22 1.15
N CYS A 44 1.67 1.49 0.80
CA CYS A 44 1.09 1.94 -0.47
C CYS A 44 2.12 2.53 -1.44
N MET A 45 3.42 2.33 -1.17
CA MET A 45 4.48 2.84 -2.04
C MET A 45 4.80 1.87 -3.16
N GLY A 46 5.04 2.42 -4.34
CA GLY A 46 5.56 1.71 -5.51
C GLY A 46 5.96 2.72 -6.57
N THR A 47 6.89 2.35 -7.44
CA THR A 47 7.25 3.14 -8.61
C THR A 47 7.08 2.30 -9.88
N THR A 48 7.17 2.92 -11.04
CA THR A 48 7.27 2.18 -12.30
C THR A 48 8.73 2.14 -12.74
N ARG A 49 9.11 1.14 -13.54
CA ARG A 49 10.45 1.12 -14.18
C ARG A 49 10.73 2.39 -14.99
N LYS A 50 9.68 2.99 -15.55
CA LYS A 50 9.77 4.23 -16.32
C LYS A 50 10.14 5.41 -15.42
N ASP A 51 9.48 5.55 -14.27
CA ASP A 51 9.70 6.66 -13.35
C ASP A 51 10.98 6.48 -12.53
N ALA A 52 11.32 5.23 -12.21
CA ALA A 52 12.56 4.87 -11.53
C ALA A 52 13.81 5.10 -12.41
N GLY A 53 13.64 5.15 -13.75
CA GLY A 53 14.73 5.33 -14.72
C GLY A 53 15.65 4.12 -14.91
N SER A 54 15.66 3.15 -13.97
CA SER A 54 16.42 1.91 -14.08
C SER A 54 15.72 0.74 -13.38
N ALA A 55 16.11 -0.49 -13.74
CA ALA A 55 15.61 -1.69 -13.08
C ALA A 55 16.09 -1.81 -11.62
N ASP A 56 17.32 -1.36 -11.35
CA ASP A 56 17.90 -1.40 -10.00
C ASP A 56 17.20 -0.40 -9.07
N THR A 57 16.91 0.81 -9.56
CA THR A 57 16.14 1.81 -8.80
C THR A 57 14.70 1.36 -8.56
N PHE A 58 14.07 0.72 -9.56
CA PHE A 58 12.75 0.12 -9.40
C PHE A 58 12.76 -0.95 -8.31
N ARG A 59 13.70 -1.90 -8.37
CA ARG A 59 13.88 -2.92 -7.34
C ARG A 59 14.14 -2.31 -5.96
N LYS A 60 14.99 -1.28 -5.87
CA LYS A 60 15.27 -0.62 -4.59
C LYS A 60 14.01 -0.07 -3.92
N VAL A 61 13.14 0.58 -4.69
CA VAL A 61 11.92 1.20 -4.16
C VAL A 61 10.82 0.17 -3.90
N ASP A 62 10.48 -0.65 -4.90
CA ASP A 62 9.37 -1.61 -4.84
C ASP A 62 9.68 -2.86 -4.02
N LEU A 63 10.95 -3.04 -3.61
CA LEU A 63 11.34 -4.16 -2.78
C LEU A 63 12.15 -3.78 -1.55
N GLU A 64 13.34 -3.20 -1.75
CA GLU A 64 14.30 -3.08 -0.65
C GLU A 64 13.75 -2.17 0.46
N TYR A 65 13.09 -1.08 0.10
CA TYR A 65 12.42 -0.21 1.05
C TYR A 65 11.24 -0.88 1.76
N VAL A 66 10.47 -1.73 1.06
CA VAL A 66 9.36 -2.49 1.66
C VAL A 66 9.90 -3.45 2.71
N ILE A 67 10.93 -4.22 2.36
CA ILE A 67 11.55 -5.17 3.27
C ILE A 67 12.11 -4.43 4.47
N LYS A 68 12.87 -3.35 4.24
CA LYS A 68 13.50 -2.61 5.34
C LYS A 68 12.46 -2.03 6.30
N SER A 69 11.35 -1.56 5.75
CA SER A 69 10.27 -1.01 6.58
C SER A 69 9.53 -2.09 7.33
N ALA A 70 9.31 -3.26 6.72
CA ALA A 70 8.77 -4.42 7.42
C ALA A 70 9.72 -4.87 8.56
N GLU A 71 11.03 -4.95 8.35
CA GLU A 71 11.99 -5.25 9.42
C GLU A 71 11.88 -4.27 10.60
N VAL A 72 11.86 -2.97 10.29
CA VAL A 72 11.79 -1.91 11.30
C VAL A 72 10.45 -1.91 12.02
N SER A 73 9.33 -2.08 11.31
CA SER A 73 7.99 -2.22 11.90
C SER A 73 7.90 -3.46 12.79
N LYS A 74 8.47 -4.59 12.37
CA LYS A 74 8.50 -5.82 13.17
C LYS A 74 9.30 -5.62 14.46
N ALA A 75 10.44 -4.93 14.38
CA ALA A 75 11.25 -4.59 15.55
C ALA A 75 10.57 -3.58 16.49
N ALA A 76 9.60 -2.81 15.98
CA ALA A 76 8.77 -1.90 16.74
C ALA A 76 7.48 -2.56 17.29
N ASP A 77 7.37 -3.89 17.21
CA ASP A 77 6.22 -4.69 17.65
C ASP A 77 4.90 -4.35 16.94
N VAL A 78 4.94 -3.87 15.70
CA VAL A 78 3.73 -3.65 14.89
C VAL A 78 3.10 -5.01 14.55
N PRO A 79 1.84 -5.27 14.95
CA PRO A 79 1.24 -6.60 14.81
C PRO A 79 0.69 -6.88 13.39
N TYR A 80 0.24 -5.84 12.69
CA TYR A 80 -0.40 -5.93 11.38
C TYR A 80 0.39 -5.20 10.28
N MET A 81 0.64 -5.91 9.17
CA MET A 81 1.31 -5.37 7.99
C MET A 81 0.44 -5.57 6.75
N ASP A 82 0.13 -4.47 6.05
CA ASP A 82 -0.59 -4.49 4.77
C ASP A 82 0.35 -4.10 3.62
N LEU A 83 0.32 -4.90 2.55
CA LEU A 83 1.09 -4.69 1.34
C LEU A 83 0.17 -4.52 0.14
N LEU A 84 0.17 -3.32 -0.43
CA LEU A 84 -0.45 -3.07 -1.72
C LEU A 84 0.59 -3.29 -2.83
N THR A 85 0.60 -4.49 -3.42
CA THR A 85 1.57 -4.82 -4.47
C THR A 85 1.00 -5.68 -5.58
N SER A 86 1.37 -5.37 -6.82
CA SER A 86 1.10 -6.22 -7.98
C SER A 86 2.04 -7.43 -8.06
N GLN A 87 3.21 -7.35 -7.42
CA GLN A 87 4.23 -8.40 -7.41
C GLN A 87 4.71 -8.60 -5.97
N VAL A 88 4.29 -9.70 -5.36
CA VAL A 88 4.79 -10.07 -4.03
C VAL A 88 6.15 -10.71 -4.18
N GLU A 89 7.11 -10.23 -3.39
CA GLU A 89 8.29 -11.02 -3.08
C GLU A 89 8.02 -11.87 -1.83
N ASP A 90 8.31 -13.17 -1.96
CA ASP A 90 8.22 -14.17 -0.90
C ASP A 90 8.82 -13.69 0.43
N LYS A 91 9.84 -12.84 0.39
CA LYS A 91 10.57 -12.35 1.58
C LYS A 91 9.69 -11.73 2.64
N VAL A 92 8.65 -10.94 2.29
CA VAL A 92 7.79 -10.33 3.32
C VAL A 92 6.87 -11.37 3.96
N GLN A 93 6.38 -12.34 3.18
CA GLN A 93 5.61 -13.46 3.71
C GLN A 93 6.42 -14.29 4.73
N HIS A 94 7.73 -14.41 4.52
CA HIS A 94 8.63 -15.11 5.44
C HIS A 94 8.94 -14.35 6.74
N MET A 95 8.60 -13.06 6.86
CA MET A 95 8.82 -12.27 8.09
C MET A 95 7.80 -12.59 9.20
N LYS A 96 6.74 -13.36 8.90
CA LYS A 96 5.78 -13.90 9.87
C LYS A 96 5.27 -12.83 10.86
N PHE A 97 4.68 -11.75 10.35
CA PHE A 97 3.85 -10.88 11.19
C PHE A 97 2.69 -11.67 11.80
N GLN A 98 2.11 -11.18 12.90
CA GLN A 98 0.93 -11.82 13.48
C GLN A 98 -0.21 -11.82 12.46
N ARG A 99 -0.33 -10.69 11.74
CA ARG A 99 -1.31 -10.49 10.69
C ARG A 99 -0.62 -9.82 9.49
N THR A 100 -0.81 -10.40 8.30
CA THR A 100 -0.31 -9.85 7.04
C THR A 100 -1.42 -9.85 6.02
N SER A 101 -1.67 -8.74 5.34
CA SER A 101 -2.55 -8.68 4.17
C SER A 101 -1.76 -8.30 2.93
N ILE A 102 -2.14 -8.90 1.80
CA ILE A 102 -1.54 -8.62 0.49
C ILE A 102 -2.65 -8.34 -0.51
N PHE A 103 -2.62 -7.16 -1.10
CA PHE A 103 -3.58 -6.71 -2.10
C PHE A 103 -2.95 -6.68 -3.48
N ARG A 104 -3.28 -7.70 -4.30
CA ARG A 104 -2.84 -7.84 -5.69
C ARG A 104 -3.83 -7.16 -6.62
N HIS A 105 -3.68 -5.85 -6.75
CA HIS A 105 -4.59 -5.03 -7.54
C HIS A 105 -4.27 -5.08 -9.04
N GLY A 106 -5.31 -4.89 -9.86
CA GLY A 106 -5.19 -4.61 -11.29
C GLY A 106 -4.83 -3.14 -11.55
N MET A 107 -5.04 -2.64 -12.75
CA MET A 107 -4.70 -1.25 -13.07
C MET A 107 -5.58 -0.28 -12.26
N LEU A 108 -4.95 0.64 -11.52
CA LEU A 108 -5.69 1.61 -10.71
C LEU A 108 -6.37 2.66 -11.59
N GLN A 109 -7.65 2.93 -11.33
CA GLN A 109 -8.38 4.03 -11.96
C GLN A 109 -7.92 5.35 -11.34
N ARG A 110 -6.96 6.00 -12.02
CA ARG A 110 -6.32 7.24 -11.55
C ARG A 110 -6.91 8.51 -12.19
N GLY A 111 -7.97 8.40 -12.98
CA GLY A 111 -8.57 9.53 -13.69
C GLY A 111 -7.52 10.29 -14.54
N ASP A 112 -7.42 11.60 -14.35
CA ASP A 112 -6.49 12.45 -15.12
C ASP A 112 -5.01 12.20 -14.81
N MET A 113 -4.70 11.48 -13.72
CA MET A 113 -3.35 11.07 -13.31
C MET A 113 -2.88 9.77 -14.00
N LEU A 114 -3.63 9.27 -14.99
CA LEU A 114 -3.09 8.26 -15.92
C LEU A 114 -1.84 8.82 -16.61
N GLN A 115 -0.72 8.11 -16.58
CA GLN A 115 0.56 8.64 -17.04
C GLN A 115 0.90 8.16 -18.46
N GLY A 116 1.25 9.09 -19.35
CA GLY A 116 1.81 8.80 -20.68
C GLY A 116 0.97 7.83 -21.52
N THR A 117 1.53 6.66 -21.87
CA THR A 117 0.92 5.60 -22.69
C THR A 117 -0.33 4.99 -22.07
N GLU A 118 -0.55 5.12 -20.75
CA GLU A 118 -1.79 4.67 -20.08
C GLU A 118 -3.01 5.49 -20.48
N LYS A 119 -2.87 6.78 -20.83
CA LYS A 119 -3.98 7.57 -21.39
C LYS A 119 -4.39 7.08 -22.78
N MET A 120 -3.43 6.62 -23.57
CA MET A 120 -3.65 6.07 -24.92
C MET A 120 -4.21 4.64 -24.89
N PHE A 121 -3.91 3.83 -23.87
CA PHE A 121 -4.41 2.45 -23.73
C PHE A 121 -5.60 2.32 -22.79
N GLY A 122 -5.90 3.31 -21.93
CA GLY A 122 -6.98 3.25 -20.96
C GLY A 122 -8.37 3.05 -21.56
N TRP A 123 -8.60 3.51 -22.80
CA TRP A 123 -9.84 3.24 -23.55
C TRP A 123 -9.89 1.84 -24.18
N MET A 124 -8.74 1.18 -24.36
CA MET A 124 -8.63 -0.17 -24.95
C MET A 124 -8.54 -1.27 -23.91
N ILE A 125 -8.13 -0.96 -22.67
CA ILE A 125 -8.07 -1.94 -21.57
C ILE A 125 -9.50 -2.19 -21.10
N PRO A 126 -10.03 -3.43 -21.21
CA PRO A 126 -11.37 -3.74 -20.73
C PRO A 126 -11.49 -3.33 -19.26
N GLY A 127 -12.61 -2.70 -18.88
CA GLY A 127 -12.84 -2.23 -17.51
C GLY A 127 -12.74 -3.33 -16.44
N GLY A 128 -12.80 -4.59 -16.87
CA GLY A 128 -12.52 -5.77 -16.04
C GLY A 128 -11.06 -5.95 -15.61
N TYR A 129 -10.11 -5.14 -16.09
CA TYR A 129 -8.71 -5.11 -15.61
C TYR A 129 -8.39 -3.88 -14.76
N GLN A 130 -9.34 -2.94 -14.65
CA GLN A 130 -9.19 -1.70 -13.89
C GLN A 130 -9.90 -1.79 -12.55
N ILE A 131 -9.36 -1.20 -11.49
CA ILE A 131 -9.95 -1.15 -10.15
C ILE A 131 -9.88 0.28 -9.59
N THR A 132 -10.93 0.73 -8.94
CA THR A 132 -10.98 2.03 -8.26
C THR A 132 -10.09 2.03 -7.03
N MET A 133 -9.44 3.17 -6.78
CA MET A 133 -8.71 3.41 -5.53
C MET A 133 -9.61 3.22 -4.29
N LYS A 134 -10.90 3.55 -4.44
CA LYS A 134 -11.90 3.38 -3.38
C LYS A 134 -12.12 1.90 -3.03
N ALA A 135 -12.25 1.02 -4.03
CA ALA A 135 -12.41 -0.41 -3.78
C ALA A 135 -11.17 -1.01 -3.11
N VAL A 136 -9.97 -0.62 -3.55
CA VAL A 136 -8.71 -1.03 -2.92
C VAL A 136 -8.66 -0.60 -1.46
N ALA A 137 -8.86 0.69 -1.18
CA ALA A 137 -8.82 1.21 0.19
C ALA A 137 -9.90 0.56 1.08
N LYS A 138 -11.12 0.34 0.56
CA LYS A 138 -12.19 -0.35 1.27
C LYS A 138 -11.81 -1.80 1.59
N GLY A 139 -11.15 -2.51 0.67
CA GLY A 139 -10.63 -3.85 0.90
C GLY A 139 -9.60 -3.89 2.03
N MET A 140 -8.60 -3.00 1.96
CA MET A 140 -7.54 -2.88 2.98
C MET A 140 -8.11 -2.65 4.37
N ILE A 141 -9.02 -1.70 4.53
CA ILE A 141 -9.65 -1.41 5.82
C ILE A 141 -10.53 -2.58 6.28
N SER A 142 -11.29 -3.20 5.39
CA SER A 142 -12.14 -4.35 5.75
C SER A 142 -11.34 -5.55 6.27
N VAL A 143 -10.13 -5.78 5.75
CA VAL A 143 -9.23 -6.84 6.23
C VAL A 143 -8.55 -6.47 7.54
N TYR A 144 -8.17 -5.20 7.68
CA TYR A 144 -7.66 -4.72 8.95
C TYR A 144 -8.70 -4.87 10.07
N GLU A 145 -9.96 -4.46 9.82
CA GLU A 145 -11.06 -4.51 10.78
C GLU A 145 -11.61 -5.93 11.05
N SER A 146 -11.30 -6.93 10.22
CA SER A 146 -11.77 -8.31 10.41
C SER A 146 -11.08 -9.02 11.58
N ASP A 147 -9.97 -8.47 12.08
CA ASP A 147 -9.10 -9.08 13.07
C ASP A 147 -8.58 -10.49 12.73
N ALA A 148 -8.62 -10.85 11.44
CA ALA A 148 -8.14 -12.15 10.98
C ALA A 148 -6.63 -12.34 11.20
N GLU A 149 -6.26 -13.47 11.78
CA GLU A 149 -4.87 -13.88 12.01
C GLU A 149 -4.23 -14.51 10.77
N GLY A 150 -2.91 -14.40 10.66
CA GLY A 150 -2.14 -15.03 9.59
C GLY A 150 -2.05 -14.19 8.33
N LEU A 151 -1.97 -14.86 7.18
CA LEU A 151 -1.81 -14.24 5.86
C LEU A 151 -3.14 -14.21 5.11
N GLU A 152 -3.61 -13.02 4.77
CA GLU A 152 -4.72 -12.82 3.83
C GLU A 152 -4.21 -12.29 2.49
N GLU A 153 -4.63 -12.90 1.39
CA GLU A 153 -4.36 -12.40 0.05
C GLU A 153 -5.66 -12.07 -0.67
N TRP A 154 -5.73 -10.87 -1.23
CA TRP A 154 -6.85 -10.38 -2.01
C TRP A 154 -6.40 -10.11 -3.44
N SER A 155 -7.02 -10.82 -4.38
CA SER A 155 -6.75 -10.64 -5.81
C SER A 155 -7.55 -9.48 -6.41
N HIS A 156 -7.21 -9.11 -7.64
CA HIS A 156 -8.02 -8.17 -8.41
C HIS A 156 -9.49 -8.60 -8.51
N ALA A 157 -9.76 -9.89 -8.64
CA ALA A 157 -11.12 -10.41 -8.72
C ALA A 157 -11.87 -10.24 -7.38
N ASP A 158 -11.20 -10.40 -6.24
CA ASP A 158 -11.80 -10.20 -4.92
C ASP A 158 -12.12 -8.73 -4.69
N LEU A 159 -11.18 -7.84 -5.05
CA LEU A 159 -11.38 -6.38 -5.02
C LEU A 159 -12.54 -5.94 -5.93
N LYS A 160 -12.68 -6.57 -7.10
CA LYS A 160 -13.79 -6.29 -8.03
C LYS A 160 -15.16 -6.65 -7.47
N ARG A 161 -15.27 -7.58 -6.52
CA ARG A 161 -16.56 -7.94 -5.90
C ARG A 161 -17.07 -6.87 -4.93
N ILE A 162 -16.19 -6.00 -4.44
CA ILE A 162 -16.51 -4.99 -3.41
C ILE A 162 -16.51 -3.55 -3.91
N GLU A 163 -16.17 -3.36 -5.19
CA GLU A 163 -16.20 -2.11 -5.96
C GLU A 163 -17.64 -1.62 -6.18
#